data_AF-A0A225E730-F1
#
_entry.id   AF-A0A225E730-F1
#
_cell.length_a   1.000
_cell.length_b   1.000
_cell.length_c   1.000
_cell.angle_alpha   90.00
_cell.angle_beta   90.00
_cell.angle_gamma   90.00
#
_symmetry.space_group_name_H-M   'P 1'
#
loop_
_entity.id
_entity.type
_entity.pdbx_description
1 polymer ?
#
loop_
_entity_poly.entity_id
_entity_poly.type
_entity_poly.pdbx_seq_one_letter_code
_entity_poly.pdbx_strand_id
1 'polypeptide(L)'
;MARALDAAADGENAIRRLADEMVVIGTRLMDWYHGPLSPDAIGARVLAQLADADRLAVEPFRVWVDANAGYALVTLTDDGSRWTLRLGPEDGRYIHLHPARYSPGTTRVQANTLKTALLSFAVAKQTERDPADVAVVNEARARYLALPPIPSLDVGTGLGELIGLMKNDFAADARR
;
A
#
# COMPACT_ATOMS: atom_id res chain seq x y z
N MET A 1 -4.99 3.92 -5.27
CA MET A 1 -5.46 3.18 -6.46
C MET A 1 -6.03 4.10 -7.53
N ALA A 2 -6.91 5.05 -7.18
CA ALA A 2 -7.38 6.13 -8.08
C ALA A 2 -6.27 6.78 -8.94
N ARG A 3 -5.13 7.15 -8.32
CA ARG A 3 -4.00 7.78 -9.01
C ARG A 3 -3.47 7.02 -10.24
N ALA A 4 -3.57 5.69 -10.28
CA ALA A 4 -3.12 4.90 -11.44
C ALA A 4 -4.08 5.04 -12.64
N LEU A 5 -5.39 5.14 -12.36
CA LEU A 5 -6.40 5.36 -13.39
C LEU A 5 -6.41 6.83 -13.85
N ASP A 6 -6.20 7.77 -12.93
CA ASP A 6 -6.06 9.20 -13.24
C ASP A 6 -4.84 9.42 -14.16
N ALA A 7 -3.69 8.85 -13.79
CA ALA A 7 -2.48 8.92 -14.62
C ALA A 7 -2.68 8.31 -16.02
N ALA A 8 -3.52 7.28 -16.16
CA ALA A 8 -3.84 6.72 -17.45
C ALA A 8 -4.64 7.69 -18.33
N ALA A 9 -5.63 8.39 -17.75
CA ALA A 9 -6.43 9.40 -18.42
C ALA A 9 -5.59 10.61 -18.86
N ASP A 10 -4.57 10.97 -18.07
CA ASP A 10 -3.66 12.09 -18.33
C ASP A 10 -2.51 11.75 -19.32
N GLY A 11 -2.48 10.52 -19.84
CA GLY A 11 -1.56 10.09 -20.89
C GLY A 11 -0.20 9.54 -20.40
N GLU A 12 0.63 9.11 -21.36
CA GLU A 12 1.88 8.35 -21.08
C GLU A 12 2.82 9.08 -20.11
N ASN A 13 3.00 10.39 -20.25
CA ASN A 13 3.87 11.17 -19.38
C ASN A 13 3.40 11.17 -17.91
N ALA A 14 2.09 11.09 -17.66
CA ALA A 14 1.56 11.01 -16.31
C ALA A 14 1.82 9.62 -15.69
N ILE A 15 1.73 8.55 -16.48
CA ILE A 15 2.12 7.20 -16.01
C ILE A 15 3.61 7.15 -15.68
N ARG A 16 4.48 7.77 -16.48
CA ARG A 16 5.92 7.85 -16.17
C ARG A 16 6.17 8.57 -14.84
N ARG A 17 5.55 9.73 -14.63
CA ARG A 17 5.64 10.45 -13.35
C ARG A 17 5.17 9.60 -12.17
N LEU A 18 4.07 8.87 -12.34
CA LEU A 18 3.58 7.96 -11.32
C LEU A 18 4.63 6.87 -11.01
N ALA A 19 5.25 6.29 -12.03
CA ALA A 19 6.32 5.30 -11.84
C ALA A 19 7.54 5.90 -11.09
N ASP A 20 7.92 7.13 -11.41
CA ASP A 20 9.01 7.85 -10.73
C ASP A 20 8.67 8.14 -9.26
N GLU A 21 7.44 8.55 -8.96
CA GLU A 21 6.97 8.75 -7.58
C GLU A 21 6.99 7.45 -6.77
N MET A 22 6.74 6.31 -7.43
CA MET A 22 6.77 4.98 -6.81
C MET A 22 8.18 4.52 -6.45
N VAL A 23 9.24 5.30 -6.72
CA VAL A 23 10.59 5.01 -6.20
C VAL A 23 10.59 4.89 -4.67
N VAL A 24 9.76 5.65 -3.96
CA VAL A 24 9.64 5.61 -2.48
C VAL A 24 9.20 4.25 -1.93
N ILE A 25 8.49 3.46 -2.75
CA ILE A 25 8.05 2.10 -2.41
C ILE A 25 9.27 1.14 -2.31
N GLY A 26 10.46 1.57 -2.77
CA GLY A 26 11.70 0.80 -2.66
C GLY A 26 11.72 -0.43 -3.56
N THR A 27 12.53 -1.43 -3.21
CA THR A 27 12.72 -2.67 -4.00
C THR A 27 12.50 -3.96 -3.19
N ARG A 28 12.20 -3.84 -1.90
CA ARG A 28 12.08 -4.97 -0.95
C ARG A 28 10.63 -5.33 -0.65
N LEU A 29 10.42 -6.22 0.31
CA LEU A 29 9.10 -6.52 0.86
C LEU A 29 8.50 -5.31 1.58
N MET A 30 7.19 -5.14 1.41
CA MET A 30 6.37 -4.17 2.12
C MET A 30 5.04 -4.79 2.52
N ASP A 31 4.37 -4.10 3.44
CA ASP A 31 3.02 -4.43 3.84
C ASP A 31 2.06 -3.50 3.10
N TRP A 32 1.22 -4.07 2.24
CA TRP A 32 0.15 -3.36 1.54
C TRP A 32 -1.15 -3.57 2.31
N TYR A 33 -1.65 -2.50 2.91
CA TYR A 33 -2.98 -2.48 3.50
C TYR A 33 -4.03 -2.18 2.43
N HIS A 34 -5.03 -3.05 2.32
CA HIS A 34 -6.17 -3.02 1.40
C HIS A 34 -7.50 -3.10 2.15
N GLY A 35 -7.49 -2.86 3.46
CA GLY A 35 -8.72 -2.73 4.24
C GLY A 35 -9.49 -1.43 3.95
N PRO A 36 -10.67 -1.28 4.56
CA PRO A 36 -11.61 -0.21 4.21
C PRO A 36 -11.24 1.19 4.73
N LEU A 37 -10.20 1.32 5.57
CA LEU A 37 -9.82 2.60 6.17
C LEU A 37 -8.75 3.31 5.32
N SER A 38 -8.94 4.59 5.00
CA SER A 38 -7.88 5.35 4.34
C SER A 38 -6.70 5.63 5.29
N PRO A 39 -5.49 5.92 4.78
CA PRO A 39 -4.34 6.27 5.61
C PRO A 39 -4.62 7.39 6.61
N ASP A 40 -5.35 8.44 6.20
CA ASP A 40 -5.75 9.54 7.09
C ASP A 40 -6.68 9.06 8.20
N ALA A 41 -7.61 8.17 7.86
CA ALA A 41 -8.58 7.63 8.79
C ALA A 41 -7.94 6.65 9.79
N ILE A 42 -6.91 5.91 9.38
CA ILE A 42 -6.04 5.11 10.25
C ILE A 42 -5.29 6.05 11.20
N GLY A 43 -4.60 7.06 10.67
CA GLY A 43 -3.84 8.03 11.46
C GLY A 43 -4.69 8.71 12.51
N ALA A 44 -5.86 9.22 12.14
CA ALA A 44 -6.80 9.88 13.05
C ALA A 44 -7.23 8.96 14.20
N ARG A 45 -7.55 7.68 13.91
CA ARG A 45 -7.96 6.71 14.94
C ARG A 45 -6.82 6.37 15.89
N VAL A 46 -5.61 6.18 15.36
CA VAL A 46 -4.43 5.92 16.19
C VAL A 46 -4.15 7.10 17.12
N LEU A 47 -4.19 8.33 16.59
CA LEU A 47 -3.99 9.54 17.40
C LEU A 47 -5.07 9.69 18.48
N ALA A 48 -6.33 9.41 18.17
CA ALA A 48 -7.42 9.43 19.16
C ALA A 48 -7.19 8.40 20.28
N GLN A 49 -6.85 7.15 19.95
CA GLN A 49 -6.55 6.13 20.95
C GLN A 49 -5.36 6.49 21.84
N LEU A 50 -4.33 7.14 21.28
CA LEU A 50 -3.20 7.62 22.06
C LEU A 50 -3.58 8.80 22.97
N ALA A 51 -4.43 9.71 22.49
CA ALA A 51 -4.93 10.82 23.30
C ALA A 51 -5.77 10.33 24.48
N ASP A 52 -6.72 9.43 24.24
CA ASP A 52 -7.60 8.86 25.28
C ASP A 52 -6.84 8.08 26.36
N ALA A 53 -5.63 7.60 26.03
CA ALA A 53 -4.74 6.88 26.93
C ALA A 53 -3.63 7.75 27.55
N ASP A 54 -3.68 9.08 27.38
CA ASP A 54 -2.64 10.04 27.81
C ASP A 54 -1.23 9.72 27.26
N ARG A 55 -1.18 9.15 26.06
CA ARG A 55 0.05 8.71 25.35
C ARG A 55 0.38 9.55 24.12
N LEU A 56 -0.34 10.63 23.86
CA LEU A 56 -0.08 11.48 22.69
C LEU A 56 1.10 12.44 22.91
N ALA A 57 1.63 12.60 24.12
CA ALA A 57 2.88 13.33 24.29
C ALA A 57 4.08 12.39 24.06
N VAL A 58 5.21 12.94 23.58
CA VAL A 58 6.43 12.17 23.23
C VAL A 58 6.88 11.29 24.39
N GLU A 59 6.94 11.83 25.60
CA GLU A 59 7.48 11.11 26.75
C GLU A 59 6.57 9.97 27.24
N PRO A 60 5.26 10.19 27.47
CA PRO A 60 4.33 9.09 27.74
C PRO A 60 4.33 8.02 26.64
N PHE A 61 4.39 8.41 25.38
CA PHE A 61 4.48 7.47 24.26
C PHE A 61 5.75 6.62 24.33
N ARG A 62 6.91 7.26 24.51
CA ARG A 62 8.22 6.61 24.61
C ARG A 62 8.25 5.60 25.74
N VAL A 63 7.83 6.00 26.95
CA VAL A 63 7.75 5.12 28.12
C VAL A 63 6.88 3.90 27.83
N TRP A 64 5.73 4.11 27.20
CA TRP A 64 4.83 3.01 26.84
C TRP A 64 5.44 2.06 25.80
N VAL A 65 6.08 2.57 24.75
CA VAL A 65 6.75 1.77 23.71
C VAL A 65 7.94 0.99 24.28
N ASP A 66 8.77 1.63 25.10
CA ASP A 66 9.96 1.01 25.69
C ASP A 66 9.59 -0.09 26.68
N ALA A 67 8.50 0.10 27.44
CA ALA A 67 7.94 -0.95 28.31
C ALA A 67 7.47 -2.19 27.55
N ASN A 68 7.25 -2.08 26.22
CA ASN A 68 6.84 -3.16 25.33
C ASN A 68 7.97 -3.61 24.39
N ALA A 69 9.22 -3.57 24.86
CA ALA A 69 10.40 -3.99 24.09
C ALA A 69 10.60 -3.19 22.79
N GLY A 70 10.26 -1.90 22.81
CA GLY A 70 10.52 -0.96 21.72
C GLY A 70 9.46 -0.96 20.61
N TYR A 71 8.30 -1.56 20.83
CA TYR A 71 7.13 -1.41 19.97
C TYR A 71 5.83 -1.53 20.76
N ALA A 72 4.74 -0.98 20.26
CA ALA A 72 3.42 -1.21 20.82
C ALA A 72 2.43 -1.61 19.73
N LEU A 73 1.29 -2.20 20.13
CA LEU A 73 0.23 -2.60 19.22
C LEU A 73 -1.05 -1.85 19.54
N VAL A 74 -1.73 -1.39 18.49
CA VAL A 74 -3.10 -0.89 18.55
C VAL A 74 -3.97 -1.67 17.59
N THR A 75 -5.25 -1.81 17.94
CA THR A 75 -6.25 -2.44 17.08
C THR A 75 -7.30 -1.40 16.74
N LEU A 76 -7.60 -1.25 15.45
CA LEU A 76 -8.70 -0.41 14.99
C LEU A 76 -9.97 -1.26 14.96
N THR A 77 -10.93 -0.93 15.79
CA THR A 77 -12.14 -1.74 15.97
C THR A 77 -13.06 -1.73 14.75
N ASP A 78 -13.00 -0.68 13.93
CA ASP A 78 -13.83 -0.52 12.73
C ASP A 78 -13.63 -1.67 11.72
N ASP A 79 -12.40 -2.17 11.57
CA ASP A 79 -12.04 -3.18 10.57
C ASP A 79 -11.20 -4.34 11.14
N GLY A 80 -10.89 -4.31 12.44
CA GLY A 80 -10.04 -5.29 13.12
C GLY A 80 -8.56 -5.20 12.74
N SER A 81 -8.14 -4.21 11.96
CA SER A 81 -6.74 -4.05 11.57
C SER A 81 -5.87 -3.77 12.79
N ARG A 82 -4.65 -4.29 12.77
CA ARG A 82 -3.69 -4.19 13.86
C ARG A 82 -2.46 -3.46 13.37
N TRP A 83 -1.99 -2.52 14.17
CA TRP A 83 -0.90 -1.63 13.79
C TRP A 83 0.20 -1.64 14.83
N THR A 84 1.44 -1.73 14.37
CA THR A 84 2.64 -1.64 15.19
C THR A 84 3.11 -0.19 15.22
N LEU A 85 3.25 0.35 16.42
CA LEU A 85 3.78 1.67 16.69
C LEU A 85 5.20 1.54 17.22
N ARG A 86 6.09 2.39 16.74
CA ARG A 86 7.48 2.51 17.23
C ARG A 86 7.83 3.97 17.39
N LEU A 87 8.84 4.25 18.20
CA LEU A 87 9.44 5.58 18.25
C LEU A 87 10.17 5.84 16.92
N GLY A 88 9.74 6.89 16.23
CA GLY A 88 10.36 7.42 15.02
C GLY A 88 11.52 8.37 15.34
N PRO A 89 12.44 8.58 14.39
CA PRO A 89 13.63 9.42 14.60
C PRO A 89 13.38 10.93 14.40
N GLU A 90 12.20 11.34 13.92
CA GLU A 90 11.92 12.72 13.53
C GLU A 90 11.20 13.51 14.64
N ASP A 91 11.74 14.70 14.96
CA ASP A 91 11.09 15.66 15.85
C ASP A 91 9.73 16.09 15.28
N GLY A 92 8.68 15.98 16.09
CA GLY A 92 7.30 16.28 15.68
C GLY A 92 6.62 15.18 14.85
N ARG A 93 7.33 14.12 14.43
CA ARG A 93 6.79 12.92 13.75
C ARG A 93 7.37 11.64 14.37
N TYR A 94 7.32 11.59 15.70
CA TYR A 94 7.96 10.54 16.50
C TYR A 94 7.15 9.24 16.58
N ILE A 95 5.99 9.13 15.92
CA ILE A 95 5.19 7.89 15.87
C ILE A 95 5.38 7.26 14.50
N HIS A 96 6.14 6.17 14.46
CA HIS A 96 6.29 5.36 13.26
C HIS A 96 5.26 4.24 13.26
N LEU A 97 4.46 4.15 12.19
CA LEU A 97 3.30 3.28 12.10
C LEU A 97 3.44 2.29 10.93
N HIS A 98 3.22 1.00 11.18
CA HIS A 98 3.17 -0.05 10.16
C HIS A 98 2.07 -1.07 10.49
N PRO A 99 1.49 -1.78 9.51
CA PRO A 99 0.65 -2.91 9.79
C PRO A 99 1.38 -3.95 10.66
N ALA A 100 0.69 -4.51 11.66
CA ALA A 100 1.21 -5.62 12.44
C ALA A 100 1.31 -6.89 11.59
N ARG A 101 2.16 -7.83 12.01
CA ARG A 101 2.25 -9.14 11.34
C ARG A 101 0.89 -9.83 11.34
N TYR A 102 0.45 -10.27 10.16
CA TYR A 102 -0.89 -10.86 9.97
C TYR A 102 -2.03 -9.93 10.38
N SER A 103 -1.87 -8.61 10.18
CA SER A 103 -2.98 -7.68 10.33
C SER A 103 -4.07 -8.02 9.31
N PRO A 104 -5.36 -8.04 9.71
CA PRO A 104 -6.48 -8.08 8.77
C PRO A 104 -6.34 -6.99 7.69
N GLY A 105 -6.78 -7.32 6.47
CA GLY A 105 -6.71 -6.40 5.32
C GLY A 105 -5.29 -6.00 4.94
N THR A 106 -4.28 -6.81 5.24
CA THR A 106 -2.88 -6.52 4.88
C THR A 106 -2.21 -7.72 4.22
N THR A 107 -1.55 -7.48 3.08
CA THR A 107 -0.75 -8.48 2.38
C THR A 107 0.70 -8.03 2.32
N ARG A 108 1.64 -8.93 2.63
CA ARG A 108 3.07 -8.67 2.43
C ARG A 108 3.45 -8.97 0.99
N VAL A 109 3.90 -7.95 0.26
CA VAL A 109 4.17 -8.02 -1.18
C VAL A 109 5.59 -7.54 -1.49
N GLN A 110 6.18 -8.06 -2.57
CA GLN A 110 7.43 -7.49 -3.09
C GLN A 110 7.14 -6.16 -3.79
N ALA A 111 8.01 -5.17 -3.59
CA ALA A 111 7.88 -3.85 -4.20
C ALA A 111 7.60 -3.90 -5.69
N ASN A 112 8.43 -4.62 -6.43
CA ASN A 112 8.30 -4.69 -7.88
C ASN A 112 7.01 -5.38 -8.32
N THR A 113 6.47 -6.31 -7.52
CA THR A 113 5.16 -6.92 -7.75
C THR A 113 4.05 -5.89 -7.59
N LEU A 114 4.06 -5.10 -6.50
CA LEU A 114 3.09 -4.04 -6.28
C LEU A 114 3.14 -2.97 -7.37
N LYS A 115 4.35 -2.54 -7.73
CA LYS A 115 4.55 -1.54 -8.78
C LYS A 115 4.05 -2.04 -10.13
N THR A 116 4.38 -3.29 -10.46
CA THR A 116 3.92 -3.93 -11.70
C THR A 116 2.40 -4.01 -11.73
N ALA A 117 1.75 -4.45 -10.65
CA ALA A 117 0.30 -4.53 -10.58
C ALA A 117 -0.36 -3.17 -10.84
N LEU A 118 0.04 -2.13 -10.10
CA LEU A 118 -0.49 -0.76 -10.25
C LEU A 118 -0.32 -0.21 -11.67
N LEU A 119 0.87 -0.34 -12.26
CA LEU A 119 1.13 0.15 -13.61
C LEU A 119 0.44 -0.67 -14.70
N SER A 120 0.15 -1.95 -14.44
CA SER A 120 -0.64 -2.78 -15.36
C SER A 120 -2.06 -2.24 -15.49
N PHE A 121 -2.67 -1.70 -14.41
CA PHE A 121 -3.96 -1.00 -14.50
C PHE A 121 -3.88 0.27 -15.34
N ALA A 122 -2.80 1.05 -15.22
CA ALA A 122 -2.64 2.26 -16.01
C ALA A 122 -2.51 1.96 -17.51
N VAL A 123 -1.69 0.96 -17.87
CA VAL A 123 -1.53 0.49 -19.27
C VAL A 123 -2.81 -0.14 -19.80
N ALA A 124 -3.46 -0.98 -19.00
CA ALA A 124 -4.75 -1.58 -19.34
C ALA A 124 -5.79 -0.52 -19.69
N LYS A 125 -5.88 0.53 -18.89
CA LYS A 125 -6.81 1.65 -19.12
C LYS A 125 -6.51 2.40 -20.41
N GLN A 126 -5.23 2.65 -20.74
CA GLN A 126 -4.85 3.32 -21.99
C GLN A 126 -5.07 2.47 -23.24
N THR A 127 -4.99 1.15 -23.10
CA THR A 127 -5.03 0.22 -24.23
C THR A 127 -6.34 -0.56 -24.31
N GLU A 128 -7.30 -0.27 -23.42
CA GLU A 128 -8.59 -0.96 -23.30
C GLU A 128 -8.45 -2.49 -23.19
N ARG A 129 -7.39 -2.95 -22.50
CA ARG A 129 -7.09 -4.37 -22.27
C ARG A 129 -7.26 -4.76 -20.81
N ASP A 130 -7.21 -6.06 -20.53
CA ASP A 130 -7.26 -6.56 -19.16
C ASP A 130 -5.90 -6.31 -18.44
N PRO A 131 -5.87 -5.72 -17.23
CA PRO A 131 -4.62 -5.57 -16.45
C PRO A 131 -3.97 -6.90 -16.03
N ALA A 132 -4.68 -8.02 -16.10
CA ALA A 132 -4.18 -9.38 -15.90
C ALA A 132 -3.72 -10.06 -17.20
N ASP A 133 -3.76 -9.38 -18.36
CA ASP A 133 -3.11 -9.87 -19.57
C ASP A 133 -1.58 -9.82 -19.39
N VAL A 134 -0.90 -10.94 -19.60
CA VAL A 134 0.57 -11.03 -19.49
C VAL A 134 1.29 -10.05 -20.44
N ALA A 135 0.69 -9.73 -21.59
CA ALA A 135 1.23 -8.74 -22.51
C ALA A 135 1.16 -7.33 -21.93
N VAL A 136 0.05 -6.97 -21.26
CA VAL A 136 -0.11 -5.69 -20.55
C VAL A 136 0.88 -5.59 -19.39
N VAL A 137 1.01 -6.66 -18.61
CA VAL A 137 1.97 -6.75 -17.51
C VAL A 137 3.41 -6.54 -18.02
N ASN A 138 3.80 -7.24 -19.08
CA ASN A 138 5.13 -7.13 -19.65
C ASN A 138 5.39 -5.75 -20.26
N GLU A 139 4.37 -5.11 -20.83
CA GLU A 139 4.46 -3.73 -21.31
C GLU A 139 4.71 -2.76 -20.15
N ALA A 140 3.97 -2.88 -19.04
CA ALA A 140 4.17 -2.06 -17.86
C ALA A 140 5.59 -2.24 -17.27
N ARG A 141 6.05 -3.50 -17.18
CA ARG A 141 7.39 -3.86 -16.68
C ARG A 141 8.51 -3.27 -17.53
N ALA A 142 8.40 -3.37 -18.86
CA ALA A 142 9.43 -2.90 -19.78
C ALA A 142 9.46 -1.37 -19.86
N ARG A 143 8.29 -0.73 -20.01
CA ARG A 143 8.22 0.72 -20.28
C ARG A 143 8.50 1.59 -19.06
N TYR A 144 8.08 1.16 -17.88
CA TYR A 144 8.07 2.03 -16.70
C TYR A 144 8.95 1.55 -15.55
N LEU A 145 9.31 0.28 -15.50
CA LEU A 145 10.06 -0.29 -14.37
C LEU A 145 11.43 -0.83 -14.76
N ALA A 146 11.76 -0.87 -16.05
CA ALA A 146 12.98 -1.51 -16.57
C ALA A 146 13.16 -2.96 -16.04
N LEU A 147 12.06 -3.71 -15.93
CA LEU A 147 12.05 -5.09 -15.46
C LEU A 147 11.93 -6.08 -16.63
N PRO A 148 12.58 -7.26 -16.54
CA PRO A 148 12.46 -8.29 -17.57
C PRO A 148 11.03 -8.82 -17.67
N PRO A 149 10.58 -9.32 -18.83
CA PRO A 149 9.25 -9.89 -18.97
C PRO A 149 9.10 -11.16 -18.12
N ILE A 150 7.86 -11.48 -17.76
CA ILE A 150 7.47 -12.77 -17.17
C ILE A 150 6.87 -13.67 -18.26
N PRO A 151 7.07 -14.99 -18.17
CA PRO A 151 6.59 -15.93 -19.18
C PRO A 151 5.08 -16.18 -19.10
N SER A 152 4.52 -16.09 -17.89
CA SER A 152 3.10 -16.33 -17.62
C SER A 152 2.66 -15.57 -16.38
N LEU A 153 1.34 -15.37 -16.27
CA LEU A 153 0.69 -14.83 -15.08
C LEU A 153 -0.29 -15.88 -14.56
N ASP A 154 -0.07 -16.34 -13.33
CA ASP A 154 -1.02 -17.19 -12.62
C ASP A 154 -1.91 -16.32 -11.72
N VAL A 155 -3.22 -16.39 -11.91
CA VAL A 155 -4.21 -15.60 -11.17
C VAL A 155 -4.26 -15.99 -9.69
N GLY A 156 -3.84 -17.22 -9.34
CA GLY A 156 -3.89 -17.72 -7.97
C GLY A 156 -2.67 -17.37 -7.11
N THR A 157 -1.61 -16.77 -7.69
CA THR A 157 -0.36 -16.57 -6.95
C THR A 157 0.33 -15.23 -7.28
N GLY A 158 1.01 -14.66 -6.27
CA GLY A 158 1.96 -13.58 -6.44
C GLY A 158 1.37 -12.33 -7.12
N LEU A 159 1.80 -12.07 -8.36
CA LEU A 159 1.36 -10.90 -9.13
C LEU A 159 -0.10 -11.01 -9.58
N GLY A 160 -0.57 -12.19 -9.99
CA GLY A 160 -1.94 -12.36 -10.47
C GLY A 160 -2.96 -12.23 -9.35
N GLU A 161 -2.65 -12.80 -8.18
CA GLU A 161 -3.46 -12.63 -6.97
C GLU A 161 -3.57 -11.14 -6.59
N LEU A 162 -2.45 -10.42 -6.64
CA LEU A 162 -2.41 -8.98 -6.34
C LEU A 162 -3.26 -8.14 -7.30
N ILE A 163 -3.18 -8.43 -8.61
CA ILE A 163 -4.04 -7.78 -9.61
C ILE A 163 -5.51 -8.13 -9.36
N GLY A 164 -5.82 -9.37 -9.00
CA GLY A 164 -7.17 -9.83 -8.65
C GLY A 164 -7.75 -9.08 -7.44
N LEU A 165 -6.97 -8.94 -6.37
CA LEU A 165 -7.35 -8.14 -5.20
C LEU A 165 -7.63 -6.69 -5.60
N MET A 166 -6.74 -6.08 -6.38
CA MET A 166 -6.92 -4.70 -6.82
C MET A 166 -8.16 -4.50 -7.70
N LYS A 167 -8.50 -5.47 -8.57
CA LYS A 167 -9.72 -5.40 -9.38
C LYS A 167 -10.96 -5.29 -8.49
N ASN A 168 -11.01 -6.06 -7.40
CA ASN A 168 -12.13 -6.03 -6.46
C ASN A 168 -12.23 -4.69 -5.74
N ASP A 169 -11.10 -4.11 -5.32
CA ASP A 169 -11.05 -2.80 -4.68
C ASP A 169 -11.52 -1.68 -5.63
N PHE A 170 -11.02 -1.66 -6.88
CA PHE A 170 -11.50 -0.69 -7.88
C PHE A 170 -13.00 -0.82 -8.16
N ALA A 171 -13.53 -2.05 -8.19
CA ALA A 171 -14.96 -2.28 -8.35
C ALA A 171 -15.77 -1.87 -7.11
N ALA A 172 -15.19 -1.92 -5.92
CA ALA A 172 -15.82 -1.46 -4.68
C ALA A 172 -15.84 0.08 -4.60
N ASP A 173 -14.75 0.75 -4.98
CA ASP A 173 -14.64 2.21 -5.01
C ASP A 173 -15.64 2.83 -5.99
N ALA A 174 -15.84 2.24 -7.18
CA ALA A 174 -16.81 2.73 -8.15
C ALA A 174 -18.28 2.64 -7.71
N ARG A 175 -18.56 1.96 -6.59
CA ARG A 175 -19.91 1.79 -6.01
C ARG A 175 -20.17 2.67 -4.78
N ARG A 176 -19.17 3.41 -4.32
CA ARG A 176 -19.27 4.35 -3.19
C ARG A 176 -19.49 5.77 -3.70
#